data_AF-A0A537PHZ4-F1
#
_entry.id   AF-A0A537PHZ4-F1
#
_cell.length_a   1.000
_cell.length_b   1.000
_cell.length_c   1.000
_cell.angle_alpha   90.00
_cell.angle_beta   90.00
_cell.angle_gamma   90.00
#
_symmetry.space_group_name_H-M   'P 1'
#
loop_
_entity.id
_entity.type
_entity.pdbx_description
1 polymer ?
#
loop_
_entity_poly.entity_id
_entity_poly.type
_entity_poly.pdbx_seq_one_letter_code
_entity_poly.pdbx_strand_id
1 'polypeptide(L)' 'MATASQPETNPVDVPYYISDNSAVTAATGWRPHLSMTDILDDVFGWLREHRRELEVILK' A
#
# COMPACT_ATOMS: atom_id res chain seq x y z
N MET A 1 8.93 -18.61 1.38
CA MET A 1 9.43 -18.20 0.05
C MET A 1 9.87 -16.75 0.13
N ALA A 2 11.14 -16.43 -0.14
CA ALA A 2 11.63 -15.04 -0.09
C ALA A 2 11.21 -14.34 -1.39
N THR A 3 10.39 -13.30 -1.32
CA THR A 3 10.07 -12.47 -2.48
C THR A 3 11.32 -11.70 -2.87
N ALA A 4 12.07 -12.22 -3.83
CA ALA A 4 13.14 -11.46 -4.45
C ALA A 4 12.55 -10.29 -5.23
N SER A 5 13.22 -9.14 -5.22
CA SER A 5 12.87 -8.02 -6.10
C SER A 5 12.87 -8.51 -7.55
N GLN A 6 11.76 -8.33 -8.26
CA GLN A 6 11.71 -8.48 -9.72
C GLN A 6 11.95 -7.09 -10.32
N PRO A 7 13.13 -6.83 -10.91
CA PRO A 7 13.47 -5.52 -11.42
C PRO A 7 12.76 -5.18 -12.74
N GLU A 8 12.10 -6.17 -13.36
CA GLU A 8 11.37 -6.05 -14.62
C GLU A 8 10.05 -5.30 -14.39
N THR A 9 9.81 -4.20 -15.10
CA THR A 9 8.48 -3.55 -15.13
C THR A 9 7.50 -4.41 -15.92
N ASN A 10 6.31 -4.67 -15.38
CA ASN A 10 5.28 -5.41 -16.09
C ASN A 10 4.72 -4.55 -17.24
N PRO A 11 4.45 -5.11 -18.44
CA PRO A 11 3.84 -4.35 -19.55
C PRO A 11 2.52 -3.65 -19.21
N VAL A 12 1.82 -4.05 -18.14
CA VAL A 12 0.57 -3.39 -17.68
C VAL A 12 0.76 -2.42 -16.50
N ASP A 13 1.99 -2.21 -16.03
CA ASP A 13 2.23 -1.25 -14.95
C ASP A 13 2.03 0.19 -15.43
N VAL A 14 1.45 1.01 -14.55
CA VAL A 14 1.36 2.46 -14.77
C VAL A 14 2.63 3.11 -14.20
N PRO A 15 3.44 3.81 -15.01
CA PRO A 15 4.72 4.37 -14.54
C PRO A 15 4.57 5.38 -13.40
N TYR A 16 3.53 6.21 -13.46
CA TYR A 16 3.18 7.17 -12.43
C TYR A 16 1.67 7.31 -12.31
N TYR A 17 1.15 7.18 -11.10
CA TYR A 17 -0.23 7.49 -10.77
C TYR A 17 -0.25 8.61 -9.73
N ILE A 18 -0.67 9.80 -10.15
CA ILE A 18 -0.80 10.98 -9.28
C ILE A 18 -2.22 11.51 -9.45
N SER A 19 -2.95 11.63 -8.36
CA SER A 19 -4.31 12.18 -8.35
C SER A 19 -4.35 13.51 -7.62
N ASP A 20 -5.03 14.50 -8.20
CA ASP A 20 -5.42 15.70 -7.48
C ASP A 20 -6.70 15.44 -6.65
N ASN A 21 -6.60 15.65 -5.34
CA ASN A 21 -7.72 15.48 -4.41
C ASN A 21 -8.39 16.81 -4.01
N SER A 22 -8.06 17.92 -4.67
CA SER A 22 -8.57 19.25 -4.38
C SER A 22 -10.11 19.32 -4.40
N ALA A 23 -10.75 18.70 -5.39
CA ALA A 23 -12.21 18.69 -5.53
C ALA A 23 -12.91 17.98 -4.36
N VAL A 24 -12.44 16.79 -3.98
CA VAL A 24 -12.98 16.03 -2.84
C VAL A 24 -12.77 16.82 -1.55
N THR A 25 -11.58 17.38 -1.38
CA THR A 25 -11.20 18.19 -0.23
C THR A 25 -12.11 19.42 -0.10
N ALA A 26 -12.37 20.13 -1.19
CA ALA A 26 -13.24 21.31 -1.19
C ALA A 26 -14.70 20.96 -0.87
N ALA A 27 -15.19 19.84 -1.39
CA ALA A 27 -16.57 19.41 -1.21
C ALA A 27 -16.86 18.84 0.18
N THR A 28 -15.87 18.21 0.81
CA THR A 28 -16.09 17.40 2.03
C THR A 28 -15.23 17.80 3.22
N GLY A 29 -14.21 18.63 3.02
CA GLY A 29 -13.16 18.89 4.01
C GLY A 29 -12.21 17.70 4.24
N TRP A 30 -12.45 16.55 3.62
CA TRP A 30 -11.61 15.37 3.78
C TRP A 30 -10.19 15.61 3.25
N ARG A 31 -9.20 15.18 4.03
CA ARG A 31 -7.78 15.17 3.68
C ARG A 31 -7.12 13.91 4.26
N PRO A 32 -6.07 13.36 3.62
CA PRO A 32 -5.29 12.29 4.22
C PRO A 32 -4.62 12.80 5.50
N HIS A 33 -4.76 12.04 6.58
CA HIS A 33 -4.13 12.34 7.87
C HIS A 33 -2.92 11.44 8.16
N LEU A 34 -2.86 10.26 7.55
CA LEU A 34 -1.76 9.32 7.71
C LEU A 34 -0.65 9.64 6.72
N SER A 35 0.58 9.70 7.22
CA SER A 35 1.76 9.77 6.38
C SER A 35 2.04 8.41 5.73
N MET A 36 2.94 8.39 4.74
CA MET A 36 3.41 7.14 4.15
C MET A 36 4.03 6.20 5.20
N THR A 37 4.76 6.76 6.17
CA THR A 37 5.38 5.97 7.24
C THR A 37 4.33 5.33 8.13
N ASP A 38 3.30 6.10 8.54
CA ASP A 38 2.22 5.57 9.38
C ASP A 38 1.50 4.40 8.70
N ILE A 39 1.23 4.52 7.40
CA ILE A 39 0.57 3.48 6.62
C ILE A 39 1.45 2.22 6.53
N LEU A 40 2.76 2.39 6.28
CA LEU A 40 3.67 1.25 6.17
C LEU A 40 3.86 0.54 7.50
N ASP A 41 3.96 1.29 8.60
CA ASP A 41 4.09 0.73 9.95
C ASP A 41 2.83 -0.03 10.37
N ASP A 42 1.65 0.51 10.06
CA ASP A 42 0.36 -0.14 10.35
C ASP A 42 0.21 -1.45 9.55
N VAL A 43 0.44 -1.40 8.24
CA VAL A 43 0.37 -2.59 7.37
C VAL A 43 1.38 -3.65 7.81
N PHE A 44 2.61 -3.26 8.11
CA PHE A 44 3.64 -4.20 8.57
C PHE A 44 3.31 -4.79 9.95
N GLY A 45 2.78 -3.97 10.85
CA GLY A 45 2.28 -4.40 12.15
C GLY A 45 1.20 -5.47 12.01
N TRP A 46 0.18 -5.20 11.19
CA TRP A 46 -0.92 -6.12 10.93
C TRP A 46 -0.44 -7.45 10.34
N LEU A 47 0.45 -7.41 9.35
CA LEU A 47 1.04 -8.63 8.74
C LEU A 47 1.79 -9.48 9.77
N ARG A 48 2.47 -8.85 10.74
CA ARG A 48 3.19 -9.56 11.80
C ARG A 48 2.24 -10.20 12.80
N GLU A 49 1.20 -9.48 13.20
CA GLU A 49 0.17 -9.96 14.13
C GLU A 49 -0.54 -11.20 13.57
N HIS A 50 -0.92 -11.17 12.30
CA HIS A 50 -1.66 -12.25 11.64
C HIS A 50 -0.78 -13.26 10.90
N ARG A 51 0.54 -13.25 11.13
CA ARG A 51 1.49 -14.09 10.41
C ARG A 51 1.05 -15.56 10.32
N ARG A 52 0.63 -16.16 11.43
CA ARG A 52 0.26 -17.60 11.48
C ARG A 52 -0.94 -17.92 10.58
N GLU A 53 -1.90 -17.02 10.51
CA GLU A 53 -3.09 -17.18 9.67
C GLU A 53 -2.74 -16.98 8.19
N LEU A 54 -1.84 -16.05 7.90
CA LEU A 54 -1.43 -15.71 6.53
C LEU A 54 -0.39 -16.70 5.96
N GLU A 55 0.36 -17.40 6.79
CA GLU A 55 1.36 -18.38 6.33
C GLU A 55 0.73 -19.50 5.48
N VAL A 56 -0.53 -19.87 5.73
CA VAL A 56 -1.20 -20.96 4.99
C VAL A 56 -1.51 -20.62 3.52
N ILE A 57 -1.53 -19.32 3.17
CA ILE A 57 -1.78 -18.86 1.79
C ILE A 57 -0.48 -18.57 1.02
N LEU A 58 0.66 -18.56 1.70
CA LEU A 58 1.98 -18.42 1.10
C LEU A 58 2.40 -19.78 0.52
N LYS A 59 2.05 -20.02 -0.75
CA LYS A 59 2.55 -21.14 -1.54
C LYS A 59 4.03 -20.98 -1.88
#